data_AF-A0A7J6QIS1-F1
#
_entry.id   AF-A0A7J6QIS1-F1
#
_cell.length_a   1.000
_cell.length_b   1.000
_cell.length_c   1.000
_cell.angle_alpha   90.00
_cell.angle_beta   90.00
_cell.angle_gamma   90.00
#
_symmetry.space_group_name_H-M   'P 1'
#
loop_
_entity.id
_entity.type
_entity.pdbx_description
1 polymer ?
#
loop_
_entity_poly.entity_id
_entity_poly.type
_entity_poly.pdbx_seq_one_letter_code
_entity_poly.pdbx_strand_id
1 'polypeptide(L)'
;MSLPDSLARGKAAYRWFRAWEKQIEAGKFIAGTSQPTVADSCALRVVEDCVEYFGVEDVLGGLPNLRAWRDKFLNVPAMVAFMKSSSRMPSPKVEETSRVYSREVGDALGWKEPY
;
A
#
# COMPACT_ATOMS: atom_id res chain seq x y z
N MET A 1 28.11 3.75 0.47
CA MET A 1 27.20 4.78 -0.07
C MET A 1 25.87 4.62 0.64
N SER A 2 25.51 5.53 1.56
CA SER A 2 24.23 5.49 2.27
C SER A 2 23.12 5.97 1.35
N LEU A 3 22.02 5.21 1.29
CA LEU A 3 20.85 5.58 0.52
C LEU A 3 20.08 6.72 1.22
N PRO A 4 19.37 7.60 0.48
CA PRO A 4 18.61 8.70 1.05
C PRO A 4 17.59 8.25 2.10
N ASP A 5 17.35 9.05 3.15
CA ASP A 5 16.47 8.74 4.29
C ASP A 5 15.00 8.45 3.92
N SER A 6 14.53 8.90 2.75
CA SER A 6 13.20 8.56 2.21
C SER A 6 13.12 7.10 1.74
N LEU A 7 14.20 6.58 1.17
CA LEU A 7 14.35 5.16 0.80
C LEU A 7 14.53 4.26 2.02
N ALA A 8 15.02 4.78 3.15
CA ALA A 8 15.17 4.02 4.39
C ALA A 8 13.82 3.71 5.06
N ARG A 9 12.83 4.62 4.98
CA ARG A 9 11.50 4.45 5.60
C ARG A 9 10.60 3.46 4.86
N GLY A 10 10.62 3.47 3.52
CA GLY A 10 9.90 2.46 2.70
C GLY A 10 10.39 1.04 2.93
N LYS A 11 11.70 0.85 3.19
CA LYS A 11 12.34 -0.47 3.37
C LYS A 11 11.82 -1.28 4.56
N ALA A 12 11.27 -0.63 5.60
CA ALA A 12 10.69 -1.37 6.72
C ALA A 12 9.48 -2.21 6.27
N ALA A 13 8.71 -1.74 5.27
CA ALA A 13 7.59 -2.49 4.71
C ALA A 13 8.06 -3.65 3.80
N TYR A 14 9.23 -3.54 3.17
CA TYR A 14 9.75 -4.57 2.24
C TYR A 14 9.97 -5.93 2.91
N ARG A 15 10.24 -5.98 4.22
CA ARG A 15 10.33 -7.25 4.95
C ARG A 15 9.00 -8.01 4.93
N TRP A 16 7.89 -7.27 5.02
CA TRP A 16 6.54 -7.83 4.96
C TRP A 16 6.18 -8.22 3.55
N PHE A 17 6.56 -7.42 2.55
CA PHE A 17 6.32 -7.76 1.14
C PHE A 17 7.02 -9.07 0.75
N ARG A 18 8.26 -9.28 1.21
CA ARG A 18 8.97 -10.55 1.02
C ARG A 18 8.34 -11.72 1.77
N ALA A 19 7.72 -11.47 2.92
CA ALA A 19 7.01 -12.51 3.66
C ALA A 19 5.72 -12.91 2.92
N TRP A 20 4.93 -11.93 2.47
CA TRP A 20 3.73 -12.16 1.68
C TRP A 20 4.04 -12.81 0.34
N GLU A 21 5.10 -12.41 -0.36
CA GLU A 21 5.55 -13.03 -1.61
C GLU A 21 5.76 -14.55 -1.47
N LYS A 22 6.28 -14.99 -0.32
CA LYS A 22 6.50 -16.41 -0.02
C LYS A 22 5.23 -17.13 0.43
N GLN A 23 4.29 -16.41 1.04
CA GLN A 23 3.07 -16.98 1.60
C GLN A 23 1.93 -17.07 0.57
N ILE A 24 1.86 -16.13 -0.37
CA ILE A 24 0.80 -16.06 -1.37
C ILE A 24 0.95 -17.24 -2.32
N GLU A 25 -0.01 -18.15 -2.25
CA GLU A 25 -0.16 -19.24 -3.21
C GLU A 25 -0.79 -18.72 -4.51
N ALA A 26 -0.39 -19.31 -5.64
CA ALA A 26 -0.93 -18.97 -6.94
C ALA A 26 -2.48 -19.09 -6.95
N GLY A 27 -3.15 -18.03 -7.36
CA GLY A 27 -4.61 -17.99 -7.45
C GLY A 27 -5.35 -17.85 -6.10
N LYS A 28 -4.65 -17.79 -4.97
CA LYS A 28 -5.24 -17.55 -3.64
C LYS A 28 -5.07 -16.10 -3.18
N PHE A 29 -5.80 -15.75 -2.14
CA PHE A 29 -5.63 -14.52 -1.36
C PHE A 29 -4.69 -14.76 -0.18
N ILE A 30 -4.29 -13.71 0.56
CA ILE A 30 -3.21 -13.79 1.57
C ILE A 30 -3.43 -14.87 2.63
N ALA A 31 -4.69 -15.16 2.97
CA ALA A 31 -5.05 -16.19 3.95
C ALA A 31 -5.13 -17.63 3.36
N GLY A 32 -4.66 -17.86 2.13
CA GLY A 32 -4.78 -19.16 1.44
C GLY A 32 -6.18 -19.46 0.90
N THR A 33 -7.08 -18.47 0.94
CA THR A 33 -8.48 -18.60 0.56
C THR A 33 -8.73 -18.25 -0.90
N SER A 34 -9.85 -18.70 -1.46
CA SER A 34 -10.31 -18.27 -2.80
C SER A 34 -11.01 -16.91 -2.78
N GLN A 35 -11.47 -16.47 -1.61
CA GLN A 35 -12.14 -15.18 -1.38
C GLN A 35 -11.23 -14.25 -0.57
N PRO A 36 -11.28 -12.92 -0.82
CA PRO A 36 -10.51 -11.97 -0.05
C PRO A 36 -11.01 -11.89 1.40
N THR A 37 -10.08 -11.60 2.29
CA THR A 37 -10.34 -11.42 3.73
C THR A 37 -9.92 -10.02 4.15
N VAL A 38 -10.14 -9.66 5.41
CA VAL A 38 -9.62 -8.41 5.99
C VAL A 38 -8.09 -8.33 5.89
N ALA A 39 -7.38 -9.45 5.89
CA ALA A 39 -5.94 -9.45 5.70
C ALA A 39 -5.53 -8.84 4.35
N ASP A 40 -6.32 -9.10 3.29
CA ASP A 40 -6.06 -8.58 1.96
C ASP A 40 -6.26 -7.06 1.90
N SER A 41 -7.31 -6.51 2.54
CA SER A 41 -7.52 -5.07 2.57
C SER A 41 -6.42 -4.33 3.34
N CYS A 42 -6.01 -4.86 4.49
CA CYS A 42 -4.90 -4.30 5.27
C CYS A 42 -3.58 -4.35 4.49
N ALA A 43 -3.25 -5.49 3.89
CA ALA A 43 -2.03 -5.61 3.09
C ALA A 43 -2.06 -4.72 1.86
N LEU A 44 -3.21 -4.60 1.19
CA LEU A 44 -3.34 -3.78 -0.02
C LEU A 44 -3.08 -2.32 0.29
N ARG A 45 -3.58 -1.79 1.42
CA ARG A 45 -3.28 -0.41 1.81
C ARG A 45 -1.78 -0.16 1.92
N VAL A 46 -1.04 -1.05 2.58
CA VAL A 46 0.42 -0.91 2.76
C VAL A 46 1.15 -1.00 1.41
N VAL A 47 0.73 -1.91 0.53
CA VAL A 47 1.31 -2.03 -0.82
C VAL A 47 1.01 -0.79 -1.66
N GLU A 48 -0.24 -0.33 -1.70
CA GLU A 48 -0.64 0.86 -2.45
C GLU A 48 0.06 2.11 -1.93
N ASP A 49 0.22 2.28 -0.61
CA ASP A 49 1.02 3.38 -0.05
C ASP A 49 2.43 3.39 -0.63
N CYS A 50 3.13 2.25 -0.57
CA CYS A 50 4.49 2.16 -1.08
C CYS A 50 4.54 2.37 -2.60
N VAL A 51 3.60 1.81 -3.36
CA VAL A 51 3.51 2.00 -4.81
C VAL A 51 3.23 3.46 -5.17
N GLU A 52 2.38 4.14 -4.42
CA GLU A 52 2.07 5.55 -4.62
C GLU A 52 3.29 6.42 -4.36
N TYR A 53 4.07 6.17 -3.30
CA TYR A 53 5.31 6.90 -3.01
C TYR A 53 6.46 6.58 -3.98
N PHE A 54 6.75 5.30 -4.17
CA PHE A 54 8.00 4.85 -4.81
C PHE A 54 7.80 4.35 -6.25
N GLY A 55 6.57 4.05 -6.66
CA GLY A 55 6.27 3.49 -7.98
C GLY A 55 6.15 1.97 -7.97
N VAL A 56 5.40 1.44 -8.94
CA VAL A 56 5.08 0.00 -9.04
C VAL A 56 6.34 -0.85 -9.17
N GLU A 57 7.24 -0.49 -10.08
CA GLU A 57 8.40 -1.35 -10.40
C GLU A 57 9.42 -1.38 -9.26
N ASP A 58 9.66 -0.24 -8.60
CA ASP A 58 10.55 -0.17 -7.44
C ASP A 58 10.06 -1.07 -6.28
N VAL A 59 8.73 -1.16 -6.10
CA VAL A 59 8.11 -1.94 -5.02
C VAL A 59 7.89 -3.40 -5.38
N LEU A 60 7.41 -3.69 -6.59
CA LEU A 60 6.88 -5.00 -6.98
C LEU A 60 7.71 -5.71 -8.06
N GLY A 61 8.73 -5.07 -8.64
CA GLY A 61 9.50 -5.63 -9.77
C GLY A 61 10.17 -6.98 -9.47
N GLY A 62 10.47 -7.26 -8.21
CA GLY A 62 11.04 -8.54 -7.75
C GLY A 62 10.05 -9.45 -7.00
N LEU A 63 8.76 -9.13 -7.00
CA LEU A 63 7.74 -9.79 -6.17
C LEU A 63 6.54 -10.21 -7.03
N PRO A 64 6.71 -11.22 -7.92
CA PRO A 64 5.68 -11.61 -8.88
C PRO A 64 4.39 -12.13 -8.25
N ASN A 65 4.44 -12.87 -7.14
CA ASN A 65 3.23 -13.37 -6.49
C ASN A 65 2.43 -12.22 -5.85
N LEU A 66 3.12 -11.29 -5.20
CA LEU A 66 2.52 -10.10 -4.61
C LEU A 66 1.93 -9.19 -5.70
N ARG A 67 2.61 -9.04 -6.84
CA ARG A 67 2.09 -8.31 -8.01
C ARG A 67 0.81 -8.96 -8.54
N ALA A 68 0.83 -10.27 -8.77
CA ALA A 68 -0.34 -11.00 -9.26
C ALA A 68 -1.52 -10.95 -8.28
N TRP A 69 -1.25 -11.07 -6.98
CA TRP A 69 -2.26 -10.93 -5.93
C TRP A 69 -2.86 -9.52 -5.91
N ARG A 70 -2.03 -8.48 -5.99
CA ARG A 70 -2.47 -7.08 -6.03
C ARG A 70 -3.40 -6.85 -7.22
N ASP A 71 -2.97 -7.28 -8.41
CA ASP A 71 -3.75 -7.11 -9.63
C ASP A 71 -5.07 -7.87 -9.56
N LYS A 72 -5.07 -9.09 -9.00
CA LYS A 72 -6.29 -9.85 -8.74
C LYS A 72 -7.23 -9.10 -7.79
N PHE A 73 -6.70 -8.58 -6.67
CA PHE A 73 -7.54 -7.97 -5.64
C PHE A 73 -8.10 -6.61 -6.08
N LEU A 74 -7.32 -5.80 -6.82
CA LEU A 74 -7.78 -4.55 -7.42
C LEU A 74 -8.87 -4.73 -8.47
N ASN A 75 -9.01 -5.93 -9.04
CA ASN A 75 -10.07 -6.29 -9.98
C ASN A 75 -11.33 -6.87 -9.30
N VAL A 76 -11.35 -7.04 -7.97
CA VAL A 76 -12.58 -7.41 -7.26
C VAL A 76 -13.60 -6.26 -7.39
N PRO A 77 -14.87 -6.50 -7.78
CA PRO A 77 -15.82 -5.42 -8.09
C PRO A 77 -15.98 -4.37 -6.98
N ALA A 78 -16.05 -4.80 -5.72
CA ALA A 78 -16.12 -3.89 -4.59
C ALA A 78 -14.86 -3.02 -4.45
N MET A 79 -13.68 -3.59 -4.75
CA MET A 79 -12.41 -2.86 -4.73
C MET A 79 -12.32 -1.87 -5.90
N VAL A 80 -12.75 -2.26 -7.09
CA VAL A 80 -12.84 -1.35 -8.26
C VAL A 80 -13.73 -0.15 -7.93
N ALA A 81 -14.87 -0.39 -7.30
CA ALA A 81 -15.78 0.68 -6.87
C ALA A 81 -15.13 1.57 -5.79
N PHE A 82 -14.51 0.97 -4.76
CA PHE A 82 -13.82 1.70 -3.71
C PHE A 82 -12.68 2.58 -4.25
N MET A 83 -11.85 2.04 -5.16
CA MET A 83 -10.69 2.76 -5.71
C MET A 83 -11.07 3.95 -6.59
N LYS A 84 -12.33 4.04 -7.03
CA LYS A 84 -12.92 5.18 -7.75
C LYS A 84 -13.75 6.11 -6.84
N SER A 85 -13.95 5.73 -5.58
CA SER A 85 -14.78 6.48 -4.64
C SER A 85 -14.02 7.65 -4.02
N SER A 86 -14.74 8.65 -3.54
CA SER A 86 -14.19 9.75 -2.74
C SER A 86 -13.67 9.30 -1.37
N SER A 87 -14.02 8.08 -0.93
CA SER A 87 -13.54 7.48 0.32
C SER A 87 -12.14 6.89 0.20
N ARG A 88 -11.57 6.79 -1.01
CA ARG A 88 -10.18 6.38 -1.18
C ARG A 88 -9.28 7.46 -0.65
N MET A 89 -8.30 7.07 0.18
CA MET A 89 -7.25 7.98 0.64
C MET A 89 -6.54 8.61 -0.57
N PRO A 90 -6.39 9.95 -0.60
CA PRO A 90 -5.72 10.63 -1.69
C PRO A 90 -4.28 10.17 -1.88
N SER A 91 -3.79 10.23 -3.11
CA SER A 91 -2.39 9.89 -3.38
C SER A 91 -1.47 10.90 -2.68
N PRO A 92 -0.42 10.43 -1.97
CA PRO A 92 0.58 11.30 -1.35
C PRO A 92 1.39 12.12 -2.35
N LYS A 93 1.36 11.78 -3.65
CA LYS A 93 1.98 12.57 -4.72
C LYS A 93 1.22 13.85 -5.06
N VAL A 94 -0.02 13.99 -4.61
CA VAL A 94 -0.78 15.24 -4.74
C VAL A 94 -0.41 16.11 -3.54
N GLU A 95 0.56 17.01 -3.72
CA GLU A 95 1.18 17.79 -2.64
C GLU A 95 0.15 18.51 -1.76
N GLU A 96 -0.86 19.14 -2.38
CA GLU A 96 -1.92 19.84 -1.66
C GLU A 96 -2.76 18.87 -0.80
N THR A 97 -3.12 17.70 -1.34
CA THR A 97 -3.93 16.74 -0.60
C THR A 97 -3.16 15.99 0.47
N SER A 98 -1.87 15.69 0.23
CA SER A 98 -0.98 15.12 1.24
C SER A 98 -0.79 16.08 2.41
N ARG A 99 -0.61 17.39 2.16
CA ARG A 99 -0.50 18.38 3.23
C ARG A 99 -1.78 18.52 4.05
N VAL A 100 -2.95 18.54 3.40
CA VAL A 100 -4.24 18.59 4.09
C VAL A 100 -4.43 17.34 4.94
N TYR A 101 -4.19 16.15 4.40
CA TYR A 101 -4.33 14.88 5.11
C TYR A 101 -3.37 14.77 6.30
N SER A 102 -2.07 15.05 6.10
CA SER A 102 -1.07 15.03 7.18
C SER A 102 -1.40 16.01 8.30
N ARG A 103 -1.93 17.20 7.97
CA ARG A 103 -2.42 18.17 8.95
C ARG A 103 -3.64 17.64 9.71
N GLU A 104 -4.68 17.18 9.01
CA GLU A 104 -5.91 16.68 9.65
C GLU A 104 -5.65 15.50 10.58
N VAL A 105 -4.79 14.56 10.15
CA VAL A 105 -4.33 13.45 10.97
C VAL A 105 -3.49 13.94 12.15
N GLY A 106 -2.57 14.87 11.91
CA GLY A 106 -1.75 15.47 12.96
C GLY A 106 -2.59 16.16 14.03
N ASP A 107 -3.57 16.96 13.63
CA ASP A 107 -4.50 17.66 14.52
C ASP A 107 -5.33 16.66 15.34
N ALA A 108 -5.88 15.63 14.70
CA ALA A 108 -6.67 14.59 15.37
C ALA A 108 -5.83 13.77 16.36
N LEU A 109 -4.54 13.58 16.10
CA LEU A 109 -3.60 12.84 16.95
C LEU A 109 -2.83 13.73 17.94
N GLY A 110 -3.03 15.05 17.92
CA GLY A 110 -2.35 16.01 18.79
C GLY A 110 -0.85 16.19 18.50
N TRP A 111 -0.40 15.99 17.27
CA TRP A 111 0.98 16.21 16.86
C TRP A 111 1.29 17.72 16.82
N LYS A 112 2.36 18.13 17.52
CA LYS A 112 2.64 19.54 17.84
C LYS A 112 3.53 20.31 16.84
N GLU A 113 3.99 19.71 15.74
CA GLU A 113 4.93 20.37 14.80
C GLU A 113 4.52 20.19 13.32
N PRO A 114 4.84 21.16 12.44
CA PRO A 114 4.37 21.17 11.05
C PRO A 114 5.18 20.23 10.14
N TYR A 115 4.46 19.46 9.32
CA TYR A 115 4.99 18.62 8.22
C TYR A 115 4.88 19.33 6.88
#